data_AF-A0A0F9EY14-F1
#
_entry.id   AF-A0A0F9EY14-F1
#
_cell.length_a   1.000
_cell.length_b   1.000
_cell.length_c   1.000
_cell.angle_alpha   90.00
_cell.angle_beta   90.00
_cell.angle_gamma   90.00
#
_symmetry.space_group_name_H-M   'P 1'
#
loop_
_entity.id
_entity.type
_entity.pdbx_description
1 polymer ?
#
loop_
_entity_poly.entity_id
_entity_poly.type
_entity_poly.pdbx_seq_one_letter_code
_entity_poly.pdbx_strand_id
1 'polypeptide(L)'
;MLYHFPLTIPTNTAKASPVQTTLPLTAGILHHVSIGFPKGCSGLLHVQLYLRERLVFPTNPDADFAWDSALIEWAEYLPLEDHPFQLRADAWNLDDTFPHTVTVRLGVLPPEVYWRTGQTPQLHRQIREAFGLDLPEASS
;
A
#
# COMPACT_ATOMS: atom_id res chain seq x y z
N MET A 1 -6.74 -13.09 -1.62
CA MET A 1 -6.79 -12.56 -3.00
C MET A 1 -5.55 -11.70 -3.20
N LEU A 2 -4.87 -11.82 -4.35
CA LEU A 2 -3.66 -11.04 -4.66
C LEU A 2 -3.93 -10.19 -5.90
N TYR A 3 -3.74 -8.88 -5.76
CA TYR A 3 -3.91 -7.90 -6.83
C TYR A 3 -2.55 -7.42 -7.33
N HIS A 4 -2.50 -7.03 -8.61
CA HIS A 4 -1.30 -6.56 -9.28
C HIS A 4 -1.64 -5.38 -10.20
N PHE A 5 -1.04 -4.22 -9.93
CA PHE A 5 -1.29 -2.97 -10.63
C PHE A 5 0.02 -2.37 -11.13
N PRO A 6 0.32 -2.48 -12.44
CA PRO A 6 1.41 -1.74 -13.06
C PRO A 6 0.96 -0.30 -13.37
N LEU A 7 1.64 0.69 -12.80
CA LEU A 7 1.33 2.11 -12.96
C LEU A 7 2.45 2.79 -13.76
N THR A 8 2.20 3.12 -15.02
CA THR A 8 3.19 3.80 -15.87
C THR A 8 3.04 5.30 -15.75
N ILE A 9 4.09 5.97 -15.30
CA ILE A 9 4.11 7.39 -15.00
C ILE A 9 4.96 8.11 -16.07
N PRO A 10 4.36 9.06 -16.83
CA PRO A 10 5.09 9.84 -17.81
C PRO A 10 6.25 10.63 -17.20
N THR A 11 7.28 10.90 -18.00
CA THR A 11 8.36 11.84 -17.65
C THR A 11 7.82 13.20 -17.22
N ASN A 12 8.58 13.94 -16.39
CA ASN A 12 8.25 15.30 -15.98
C ASN A 12 6.85 15.45 -15.33
N THR A 13 6.36 14.41 -14.68
CA THR A 13 5.14 14.49 -13.88
C THR A 13 5.48 15.11 -12.53
N ALA A 14 4.91 16.27 -12.21
CA ALA A 14 5.19 16.98 -10.97
C ALA A 14 4.36 16.46 -9.79
N LYS A 15 4.92 16.52 -8.58
CA LYS A 15 4.21 16.17 -7.31
C LYS A 15 2.91 16.95 -7.11
N ALA A 16 2.83 18.20 -7.62
CA ALA A 16 1.63 19.03 -7.53
C ALA A 16 0.49 18.57 -8.47
N SER A 17 0.79 17.72 -9.46
CA SER A 17 -0.18 17.17 -10.41
C SER A 17 0.16 15.69 -10.68
N PRO A 18 0.08 14.82 -9.65
CA PRO A 18 0.44 13.43 -9.79
C PRO A 18 -0.58 12.67 -10.66
N VAL A 19 -0.16 11.58 -11.28
CA VAL A 19 -1.07 10.64 -11.91
C VAL A 19 -1.80 9.88 -10.81
N GLN A 20 -3.12 10.05 -10.76
CA GLN A 20 -3.99 9.38 -9.79
C GLN A 20 -4.59 8.13 -10.43
N THR A 21 -4.34 6.96 -9.84
CA THR A 21 -4.88 5.69 -10.32
C THR A 21 -5.73 5.03 -9.24
N THR A 22 -6.96 4.68 -9.59
CA THR A 22 -7.84 3.88 -8.73
C THR A 22 -7.40 2.41 -8.77
N LEU A 23 -7.19 1.84 -7.59
CA LEU A 23 -6.84 0.44 -7.38
C LEU A 23 -8.07 -0.30 -6.81
N PRO A 24 -8.96 -0.85 -7.66
CA PRO A 24 -10.15 -1.54 -7.20
C PRO A 24 -9.79 -2.86 -6.49
N LEU A 25 -10.40 -3.08 -5.34
CA LEU A 25 -10.21 -4.24 -4.48
C LEU A 25 -11.59 -4.85 -4.14
N THR A 26 -11.55 -5.90 -3.33
CA THR A 26 -12.74 -6.49 -2.69
C THR A 26 -12.80 -6.10 -1.22
N ALA A 27 -13.98 -6.22 -0.62
CA ALA A 27 -14.12 -6.19 0.83
C ALA A 27 -13.19 -7.21 1.49
N GLY A 28 -12.69 -6.91 2.69
CA GLY A 28 -11.76 -7.79 3.41
C GLY A 28 -10.73 -7.03 4.23
N ILE A 29 -9.63 -7.69 4.56
CA ILE A 29 -8.49 -7.07 5.24
C ILE A 29 -7.31 -7.05 4.28
N LEU A 30 -6.83 -5.85 3.95
CA LEU A 30 -5.54 -5.68 3.29
C LEU A 30 -4.46 -6.09 4.28
N HIS A 31 -3.80 -7.22 3.98
CA HIS A 31 -2.84 -7.85 4.88
C HIS A 31 -1.39 -7.79 4.40
N HIS A 32 -1.20 -7.43 3.14
CA HIS A 32 0.10 -7.41 2.50
C HIS A 32 0.14 -6.31 1.45
N VAL A 33 1.21 -5.52 1.47
CA VAL A 33 1.46 -4.45 0.50
C VAL A 33 2.86 -4.62 -0.03
N SER A 34 3.03 -4.51 -1.34
CA SER A 34 4.35 -4.42 -1.94
C SER A 34 4.38 -3.42 -3.10
N ILE A 35 5.48 -2.68 -3.19
CA ILE A 35 5.72 -1.64 -4.18
C ILE A 35 7.08 -1.91 -4.83
N GLY A 36 7.06 -2.28 -6.10
CA GLY A 36 8.23 -2.57 -6.90
C GLY A 36 8.61 -1.38 -7.79
N PHE A 37 9.83 -0.88 -7.64
CA PHE A 37 10.42 0.15 -8.48
C PHE A 37 11.28 -0.48 -9.58
N PRO A 38 11.14 -0.04 -10.84
CA PRO A 38 11.95 -0.55 -11.93
C PRO A 38 13.40 -0.10 -11.75
N LYS A 39 14.31 -0.76 -12.46
CA LYS A 39 15.70 -0.30 -12.54
C LYS A 39 15.80 0.91 -13.46
N GLY A 40 16.61 1.90 -13.06
CA GLY A 40 16.96 3.05 -13.87
C GLY A 40 16.12 4.30 -13.60
N CYS A 41 15.18 4.25 -12.64
CA CYS A 41 14.43 5.43 -12.23
C CYS A 41 15.21 6.33 -11.27
N SER A 42 16.33 5.85 -10.71
CA SER A 42 17.26 6.66 -9.89
C SER A 42 16.61 7.38 -8.70
N GLY A 43 15.51 6.83 -8.15
CA GLY A 43 14.76 7.46 -7.07
C GLY A 43 13.91 8.67 -7.48
N LEU A 44 13.66 8.87 -8.77
CA LEU A 44 12.83 9.96 -9.32
C LEU A 44 11.38 9.55 -9.57
N LEU A 45 11.06 8.27 -9.42
CA LEU A 45 9.69 7.75 -9.45
C LEU A 45 9.18 7.66 -8.01
N HIS A 46 8.06 8.31 -7.75
CA HIS A 46 7.47 8.43 -6.42
C HIS A 46 6.05 7.86 -6.40
N VAL A 47 5.63 7.31 -5.27
CA VAL A 47 4.26 6.83 -5.07
C VAL A 47 3.77 7.03 -3.64
N GLN A 48 2.49 7.36 -3.52
CA GLN A 48 1.71 7.41 -2.30
C GLN A 48 0.42 6.60 -2.48
N LEU A 49 -0.05 5.94 -1.43
CA LEU A 49 -1.30 5.19 -1.42
C LEU A 49 -2.28 5.84 -0.43
N TYR A 50 -3.49 6.06 -0.92
CA TYR A 50 -4.59 6.68 -0.19
C TYR A 50 -5.74 5.70 -0.05
N LEU A 51 -6.35 5.67 1.13
CA LEU A 51 -7.69 5.12 1.32
C LEU A 51 -8.65 6.30 1.42
N ARG A 52 -9.49 6.47 0.38
CA ARG A 52 -10.29 7.69 0.18
C ARG A 52 -9.37 8.93 0.11
N GLU A 53 -9.59 9.95 0.92
CA GLU A 53 -8.77 11.16 0.99
C GLU A 53 -7.60 11.04 1.99
N ARG A 54 -7.51 9.94 2.74
CA ARG A 54 -6.48 9.74 3.77
C ARG A 54 -5.26 9.05 3.19
N LEU A 55 -4.09 9.69 3.32
CA LEU A 55 -2.80 9.04 3.06
C LEU A 55 -2.63 7.89 4.05
N VAL A 56 -2.54 6.66 3.55
CA VAL A 56 -2.30 5.47 4.37
C VAL A 56 -0.85 5.02 4.26
N PHE A 57 -0.23 5.15 3.08
CA PHE A 57 1.18 4.79 2.89
C PHE A 57 1.92 5.80 2.01
N PRO A 58 3.10 6.29 2.43
CA PRO A 58 3.67 6.17 3.78
C PRO A 58 2.79 6.80 4.87
N THR A 59 2.94 6.38 6.13
CA THR A 59 2.12 6.89 7.25
C THR A 59 2.62 8.23 7.80
N ASN A 60 3.89 8.55 7.59
CA ASN A 60 4.44 9.85 7.94
C ASN A 60 3.94 10.93 6.95
N PRO A 61 3.48 12.09 7.45
CA PRO A 61 3.02 13.19 6.60
C PRO A 61 4.10 13.64 5.61
N ASP A 62 3.65 14.10 4.44
CA ASP A 62 4.44 14.67 3.34
C ASP A 62 5.47 13.74 2.66
N ALA A 63 5.63 12.52 3.17
CA ALA A 63 6.54 11.52 2.63
C ALA A 63 5.93 10.71 1.49
N ASP A 64 6.82 10.10 0.72
CA ASP A 64 6.50 9.26 -0.42
C ASP A 64 7.54 8.14 -0.55
N PHE A 65 7.15 7.04 -1.22
CA PHE A 65 8.11 6.00 -1.54
C PHE A 65 8.77 6.33 -2.87
N ALA A 66 10.10 6.38 -2.86
CA ALA A 66 10.91 6.54 -4.06
C ALA A 66 12.19 5.74 -3.89
N TRP A 67 12.49 4.88 -4.86
CA TRP A 67 13.69 4.05 -4.85
C TRP A 67 14.13 3.71 -6.28
N ASP A 68 15.28 3.05 -6.43
CA ASP A 68 15.75 2.49 -7.70
C ASP A 68 15.99 0.98 -7.57
N SER A 69 15.41 0.20 -8.49
CA SER A 69 15.62 -1.25 -8.55
C SER A 69 15.36 -1.97 -7.21
N ALA A 70 14.28 -1.63 -6.51
CA ALA A 70 13.94 -2.23 -5.22
C ALA A 70 12.47 -2.64 -5.10
N LEU A 71 12.25 -3.59 -4.20
CA LEU A 71 10.94 -4.01 -3.73
C LEU A 71 10.79 -3.58 -2.28
N ILE A 72 9.80 -2.72 -2.01
CA ILE A 72 9.38 -2.37 -0.65
C ILE A 72 8.17 -3.24 -0.33
N GLU A 73 8.21 -3.96 0.78
CA GLU A 73 7.21 -4.97 1.14
C GLU A 73 7.01 -4.99 2.65
N TRP A 74 5.75 -5.04 3.08
CA TRP A 74 5.39 -5.18 4.50
C TRP A 74 4.04 -5.86 4.69
N ALA A 75 3.82 -6.34 5.91
CA ALA A 75 2.53 -6.82 6.39
C ALA A 75 1.71 -5.66 6.95
N GLU A 76 0.40 -5.68 6.72
CA GLU A 76 -0.51 -4.61 7.09
C GLU A 76 -1.77 -5.17 7.77
N TYR A 77 -2.46 -4.34 8.54
CA TYR A 77 -3.82 -4.64 8.98
C TYR A 77 -4.71 -3.43 8.65
N LEU A 78 -5.28 -3.42 7.44
CA LEU A 78 -6.18 -2.36 7.00
C LEU A 78 -7.53 -2.95 6.56
N PRO A 79 -8.58 -2.84 7.40
CA PRO A 79 -9.93 -3.25 7.04
C PRO A 79 -10.52 -2.41 5.89
N LEU A 80 -11.11 -3.11 4.91
CA LEU A 80 -11.84 -2.55 3.77
C LEU A 80 -13.34 -2.87 3.94
N GLU A 81 -13.98 -2.16 4.86
CA GLU A 81 -15.35 -2.46 5.32
C GLU A 81 -16.43 -1.70 4.57
N ASP A 82 -16.09 -0.48 4.11
CA ASP A 82 -17.03 0.43 3.50
C ASP A 82 -16.74 0.60 2.00
N HIS A 83 -17.79 0.58 1.19
CA HIS A 83 -17.70 0.86 -0.24
C HIS A 83 -17.27 2.32 -0.51
N PRO A 84 -16.54 2.63 -1.60
CA PRO A 84 -15.90 1.68 -2.52
C PRO A 84 -14.65 1.01 -1.92
N PHE A 85 -14.49 -0.29 -2.16
CA PHE A 85 -13.32 -1.06 -1.74
C PHE A 85 -12.16 -0.77 -2.70
N GLN A 86 -11.48 0.34 -2.49
CA GLN A 86 -10.38 0.73 -3.36
C GLN A 86 -9.34 1.54 -2.61
N LEU A 87 -8.10 1.44 -3.07
CA LEU A 87 -7.09 2.44 -2.79
C LEU A 87 -6.95 3.37 -4.00
N ARG A 88 -6.34 4.52 -3.78
CA ARG A 88 -5.89 5.43 -4.83
C ARG A 88 -4.37 5.55 -4.74
N ALA A 89 -3.68 5.29 -5.83
CA ALA A 89 -2.25 5.54 -5.94
C ALA A 89 -2.03 6.90 -6.60
N ASP A 90 -1.36 7.81 -5.90
CA ASP A 90 -0.88 9.06 -6.46
C ASP A 90 0.61 8.88 -6.74
N ALA A 91 1.01 8.97 -8.01
CA ALA A 91 2.38 8.73 -8.43
C ALA A 91 2.88 9.79 -9.39
N TRP A 92 4.15 10.13 -9.30
CA TRP A 92 4.79 11.13 -10.15
C TRP A 92 6.23 10.73 -10.46
N ASN A 93 6.76 11.26 -11.56
CA ASN A 93 8.05 10.89 -12.09
C ASN A 93 8.79 12.15 -12.53
N LEU A 94 9.87 12.46 -11.81
CA LEU A 94 10.72 13.62 -12.06
C LEU A 94 11.82 13.35 -13.09
N ASP A 95 11.92 12.12 -13.60
CA ASP A 95 12.77 11.79 -14.74
C ASP A 95 12.30 12.56 -15.98
N ASP A 96 13.23 13.18 -16.67
CA ASP A 96 12.99 14.00 -17.86
C ASP A 96 13.09 13.20 -19.18
N THR A 97 13.60 11.97 -19.10
CA THR A 97 14.02 11.16 -20.24
C THR A 97 13.13 9.93 -20.42
N PHE A 98 12.83 9.18 -19.34
CA PHE A 98 12.11 7.91 -19.42
C PHE A 98 10.83 7.85 -18.58
N PRO A 99 9.71 7.35 -19.14
CA PRO A 99 8.56 6.97 -18.33
C PRO A 99 8.91 5.71 -17.52
N HIS A 100 8.43 5.65 -16.28
CA HIS A 100 8.71 4.54 -15.38
C HIS A 100 7.44 3.85 -14.92
N THR A 101 7.50 2.54 -14.74
CA THR A 101 6.35 1.74 -14.26
C THR A 101 6.59 1.26 -12.84
N VAL A 102 5.89 1.84 -11.86
CA VAL A 102 5.86 1.31 -10.48
C VAL A 102 4.82 0.20 -10.40
N THR A 103 5.15 -0.90 -9.74
CA THR A 103 4.26 -2.05 -9.57
C THR A 103 3.72 -2.10 -8.16
N VAL A 104 2.41 -1.94 -7.98
CA VAL A 104 1.75 -2.07 -6.67
C VAL A 104 1.05 -3.43 -6.61
N ARG A 105 1.35 -4.24 -5.58
CA ARG A 105 0.64 -5.49 -5.31
C ARG A 105 0.03 -5.47 -3.92
N LEU A 106 -1.20 -5.95 -3.82
CA LEU A 106 -2.03 -5.87 -2.63
C LEU A 106 -2.63 -7.24 -2.32
N GLY A 107 -2.40 -7.75 -1.12
CA GLY A 107 -2.99 -8.98 -0.62
C GLY A 107 -4.20 -8.67 0.25
N VAL A 108 -5.38 -9.17 -0.12
CA VAL A 108 -6.62 -9.01 0.64
C VAL A 108 -7.12 -10.37 1.11
N LEU A 109 -7.30 -10.54 2.43
CA LEU A 109 -8.01 -11.68 3.00
C LEU A 109 -9.51 -11.44 2.88
N PRO A 110 -10.29 -12.38 2.32
CA PRO A 110 -11.73 -12.20 2.22
C PRO A 110 -12.37 -12.18 3.62
N PRO A 111 -13.53 -11.49 3.79
CA PRO A 111 -14.22 -11.38 5.07
C PRO A 111 -14.58 -12.75 5.66
N GLU A 112 -14.70 -13.79 4.83
CA GLU A 112 -14.98 -15.16 5.23
C GLU A 112 -13.90 -15.81 6.08
N VAL A 113 -12.64 -15.51 5.77
CA VAL A 113 -11.50 -16.00 6.55
C VAL A 113 -11.48 -15.31 7.91
N TYR A 114 -11.88 -14.03 7.96
CA TYR A 114 -12.01 -13.24 9.18
C TYR A 114 -13.22 -13.62 10.03
N TRP A 115 -14.39 -13.85 9.43
CA TRP A 115 -15.59 -14.21 10.19
C TRP A 115 -15.50 -15.65 10.73
N ARG A 116 -14.90 -16.59 9.98
CA ARG A 116 -14.69 -17.97 10.48
C ARG A 116 -13.72 -18.05 11.65
N THR A 117 -12.93 -17.00 11.88
CA THR A 117 -12.08 -16.83 13.07
C THR A 117 -12.75 -16.00 14.17
N GLY A 118 -13.98 -15.52 13.96
CA GLY A 118 -14.73 -14.75 14.95
C GLY A 118 -15.29 -15.61 16.07
N GLN A 119 -14.57 -15.74 17.17
CA GLN A 119 -15.00 -15.36 18.54
C GLN A 119 -13.81 -15.50 19.51
N THR A 120 -12.91 -14.51 19.60
CA THR A 120 -12.27 -14.08 20.86
C THR A 120 -11.36 -12.85 20.62
N PRO A 121 -11.36 -11.86 21.54
CA PRO A 121 -10.37 -10.75 21.55
C PRO A 121 -8.91 -11.20 21.52
N GLN A 122 -8.63 -12.44 21.96
CA GLN A 122 -7.30 -13.06 21.98
C GLN A 122 -6.74 -13.32 20.58
N LEU A 123 -7.58 -13.67 19.60
CA LEU A 123 -7.09 -13.93 18.24
C LEU A 123 -6.80 -12.62 17.48
N HIS A 124 -7.55 -11.56 17.76
CA HIS A 124 -7.21 -10.21 17.28
C HIS A 124 -5.82 -9.80 17.76
N ARG A 125 -5.51 -10.06 19.04
CA ARG A 125 -4.17 -9.89 19.60
C ARG A 125 -3.16 -10.80 18.89
N GLN A 126 -3.44 -12.09 18.69
CA GLN A 126 -2.53 -13.02 18.02
C GLN A 126 -2.25 -12.68 16.55
N ILE A 127 -3.24 -12.18 15.80
CA ILE A 127 -3.05 -11.73 14.42
C ILE A 127 -2.16 -10.47 14.42
N ARG A 128 -2.42 -9.52 15.32
CA ARG A 128 -1.56 -8.34 15.49
C ARG A 128 -0.14 -8.72 15.91
N GLU A 129 0.02 -9.62 16.86
CA GLU A 129 1.31 -10.19 17.28
C GLU A 129 2.03 -10.92 16.13
N ALA A 130 1.32 -11.75 15.34
CA ALA A 130 1.89 -12.49 14.22
C ALA A 130 2.35 -11.58 13.07
N PHE A 131 1.71 -10.42 12.91
CA PHE A 131 2.13 -9.38 11.98
C PHE A 131 3.04 -8.31 12.63
N GLY A 132 3.43 -8.49 13.90
CA GLY A 132 4.35 -7.58 14.62
C GLY A 132 3.78 -6.20 14.95
N LEU A 133 2.47 -6.06 15.05
CA LEU A 133 1.73 -4.80 15.21
C LEU A 133 1.41 -4.42 16.67
N ASP A 134 1.76 -5.25 17.65
CA ASP A 134 1.64 -4.94 19.08
C ASP A 134 3.04 -4.71 19.68
N LEU A 135 3.30 -3.51 20.22
CA LEU A 135 4.52 -3.20 20.97
C LEU A 135 4.48 -3.93 22.34
N PRO A 136 5.61 -4.48 22.83
CA PRO A 136 5.63 -5.14 24.14
C PRO A 136 5.16 -4.13 25.20
N GLU A 137 4.15 -4.52 26.00
CA GLU A 137 3.76 -3.75 27.17
C GLU A 137 5.02 -3.54 28.02
N ALA A 138 5.33 -2.27 28.28
CA ALA A 138 6.43 -1.90 29.15
C ALA A 138 6.20 -2.57 30.51
N SER A 139 6.98 -3.62 30.79
CA SER A 139 6.96 -4.36 32.04
C SER A 139 7.23 -3.38 33.18
N SER A 140 6.23 -3.22 34.05
CA SER A 140 6.28 -2.46 35.30
C SER A 140 7.15 -3.14 36.35
#